data_AF-A0A1R1MJM2-F1
#
_entry.id   AF-A0A1R1MJM2-F1
#
_cell.length_a   1.000
_cell.length_b   1.000
_cell.length_c   1.000
_cell.angle_alpha   90.00
_cell.angle_beta   90.00
_cell.angle_gamma   90.00
#
_symmetry.space_group_name_H-M   'P 1'
#
loop_
_entity.id
_entity.type
_entity.pdbx_description
1 polymer ?
#
loop_
_entity_poly.entity_id
_entity_poly.type
_entity_poly.pdbx_seq_one_letter_code
_entity_poly.pdbx_strand_id
1 'polypeptide(L)'
;MVYTKLLTQPGAVMPFSEPLLYSGFGRLDLTGIYIVSIFLSASGAAMDIAMDIAASIDEIARRNPSLSRIQLMISGIRIGRSVVGTMVTTLLLAYCGGYITLLMYFMAEGVPLDTMFNVIYISADVIKTLTGSFGLILTAPFTAFIGAYLLKNREGV
;
A
#
# COMPACT_ATOMS: atom_id res chain seq x y z
N MET A 1 7.31 14.61 -12.76
CA MET A 1 6.25 15.50 -13.30
C MET A 1 5.34 14.82 -14.34
N VAL A 2 5.74 13.70 -14.97
CA VAL A 2 4.94 12.99 -16.00
C VAL A 2 3.77 12.18 -15.40
N TYR A 3 3.94 11.55 -14.24
CA TYR A 3 2.90 10.74 -13.59
C TYR A 3 1.68 11.54 -13.09
N THR A 4 1.86 12.84 -12.81
CA THR A 4 0.79 13.72 -12.30
C THR A 4 -0.28 14.03 -13.35
N LYS A 5 0.05 14.00 -14.65
CA LYS A 5 -0.91 14.25 -15.74
C LYS A 5 -1.72 13.02 -16.15
N LEU A 6 -1.25 11.81 -15.85
CA LEU A 6 -1.93 10.56 -16.26
C LEU A 6 -3.01 10.12 -15.25
N LEU A 7 -2.96 10.63 -14.02
CA LEU A 7 -3.83 10.28 -12.90
C LEU A 7 -4.71 11.46 -12.46
N THR A 8 -5.29 12.21 -13.42
CA THR A 8 -6.31 13.22 -13.12
C THR A 8 -7.62 12.56 -12.69
N GLN A 9 -7.61 11.89 -11.53
CA GLN A 9 -8.80 11.71 -10.71
C GLN A 9 -9.02 13.05 -9.99
N PRO A 10 -10.19 13.69 -10.11
CA PRO A 10 -10.45 14.93 -9.39
C PRO A 10 -10.29 14.69 -7.88
N GLY A 11 -9.61 15.56 -7.13
CA GLY A 11 -9.57 15.48 -5.66
C GLY A 11 -10.96 15.48 -4.99
N ALA A 12 -12.03 15.73 -5.75
CA ALA A 12 -13.43 15.56 -5.38
C ALA A 12 -13.82 14.10 -5.05
N VAL A 13 -13.00 13.10 -5.38
CA VAL A 13 -13.27 11.71 -4.95
C VAL A 13 -13.05 11.53 -3.44
N MET A 14 -12.39 12.47 -2.75
CA MET A 14 -12.25 12.37 -1.28
C MET A 14 -13.60 12.55 -0.57
N PRO A 15 -13.91 11.67 0.40
CA PRO A 15 -15.06 11.87 1.28
C PRO A 15 -15.02 13.27 1.92
N PHE A 16 -16.17 13.94 1.99
CA PHE A 16 -16.34 15.27 2.58
C PHE A 16 -15.68 16.44 1.83
N SER A 17 -15.13 16.22 0.62
CA SER A 17 -14.57 17.29 -0.20
C SER A 17 -15.60 18.38 -0.55
N GLU A 18 -16.84 18.01 -0.85
CA GLU A 18 -17.93 18.94 -1.13
C GLU A 18 -18.30 19.80 0.11
N PRO A 19 -18.61 19.23 1.29
CA PRO A 19 -18.80 20.00 2.52
C PRO A 19 -17.64 20.97 2.86
N LEU A 20 -16.40 20.53 2.63
CA LEU A 20 -15.20 21.36 2.89
C LEU A 20 -15.16 22.59 1.98
N LEU A 21 -15.45 22.43 0.69
CA LEU A 21 -15.51 23.54 -0.26
C LEU A 21 -16.63 24.52 0.09
N TYR A 22 -17.80 24.01 0.52
CA TYR A 22 -18.93 24.85 0.96
C TYR A 22 -18.70 25.55 2.31
N SER A 23 -17.83 25.01 3.17
CA SER A 23 -17.47 25.61 4.48
C SER A 23 -16.45 26.78 4.37
N GLY A 24 -16.16 27.27 3.15
CA GLY A 24 -15.28 28.41 2.92
C GLY A 24 -13.82 28.05 2.61
N PHE A 25 -13.49 26.77 2.48
CA PHE A 25 -12.15 26.28 2.17
C PHE A 25 -11.89 26.10 0.65
N GLY A 26 -12.45 26.96 -0.20
CA GLY A 26 -12.34 26.85 -1.67
C GLY A 26 -10.92 26.95 -2.27
N ARG A 27 -9.91 27.34 -1.48
CA ARG A 27 -8.50 27.43 -1.90
C ARG A 27 -7.65 26.19 -1.55
N LEU A 28 -8.23 25.18 -0.91
CA LEU A 28 -7.51 23.95 -0.57
C LEU A 28 -7.21 23.14 -1.83
N ASP A 29 -5.94 22.76 -2.01
CA ASP A 29 -5.54 21.83 -3.06
C ASP A 29 -5.91 20.39 -2.66
N LEU A 30 -7.19 20.05 -2.86
CA LEU A 30 -7.72 18.72 -2.59
C LEU A 30 -7.01 17.65 -3.41
N THR A 31 -6.53 17.99 -4.62
CA THR A 31 -5.78 17.04 -5.46
C THR A 31 -4.42 16.75 -4.84
N GLY A 32 -3.71 17.79 -4.38
CA GLY A 32 -2.45 17.65 -3.66
C GLY A 32 -2.59 16.83 -2.38
N ILE A 33 -3.61 17.12 -1.56
CA ILE A 33 -3.88 16.36 -0.33
C ILE A 33 -4.22 14.90 -0.63
N TYR A 34 -5.02 14.65 -1.66
CA TYR A 34 -5.34 13.29 -2.09
C TYR A 34 -4.05 12.53 -2.44
N ILE A 35 -3.20 13.10 -3.29
CA ILE A 35 -1.92 12.50 -3.69
C ILE A 35 -1.02 12.23 -2.47
N VAL A 36 -0.89 13.20 -1.56
CA VAL A 36 -0.10 13.02 -0.32
C VAL A 36 -0.66 11.89 0.54
N SER A 37 -1.99 11.77 0.68
CA SER A 37 -2.62 10.68 1.41
C SER A 37 -2.32 9.30 0.79
N ILE A 38 -2.27 9.21 -0.55
CA ILE A 38 -1.88 7.97 -1.24
C ILE A 38 -0.45 7.59 -0.88
N PHE A 39 0.49 8.53 -0.99
CA PHE A 39 1.90 8.27 -0.68
C PHE A 39 2.09 7.91 0.79
N LEU A 40 1.40 8.61 1.70
CA LEU A 40 1.45 8.33 3.14
C LEU A 40 0.97 6.92 3.44
N SER A 41 -0.21 6.53 2.96
CA SER A 41 -0.75 5.17 3.14
C SER A 41 0.14 4.10 2.51
N ALA A 42 0.65 4.32 1.29
CA ALA A 42 1.53 3.37 0.62
C ALA A 42 2.87 3.20 1.36
N SER A 43 3.42 4.28 1.91
CA SER A 43 4.69 4.25 2.66
C SER A 43 4.58 3.42 3.94
N GLY A 44 3.46 3.48 4.66
CA GLY A 44 3.24 2.71 5.87
C GLY A 44 3.25 1.20 5.61
N ALA A 45 2.51 0.76 4.60
CA ALA A 45 2.48 -0.65 4.21
C ALA A 45 3.84 -1.13 3.66
N ALA A 46 4.56 -0.28 2.90
CA ALA A 46 5.90 -0.61 2.42
C ALA A 46 6.93 -0.74 3.58
N MET A 47 6.84 0.12 4.59
CA MET A 47 7.70 0.09 5.77
C MET A 47 7.51 -1.21 6.58
N ASP A 48 6.26 -1.63 6.74
CA ASP A 48 5.91 -2.84 7.49
C ASP A 48 6.52 -4.09 6.83
N ILE A 49 6.36 -4.26 5.50
CA ILE A 49 7.01 -5.36 4.75
C ILE A 49 8.52 -5.29 4.82
N ALA A 50 9.09 -4.09 4.68
CA ALA A 50 10.53 -3.92 4.68
C ALA A 50 11.13 -4.31 6.03
N MET A 51 10.48 -3.94 7.13
CA MET A 51 10.92 -4.29 8.48
C MET A 51 10.88 -5.80 8.72
N ASP A 52 9.77 -6.47 8.37
CA ASP A 52 9.60 -7.91 8.56
C ASP A 52 10.67 -8.72 7.79
N ILE A 53 10.91 -8.35 6.53
CA ILE A 53 11.92 -9.01 5.70
C ILE A 53 13.32 -8.74 6.22
N ALA A 54 13.63 -7.49 6.59
CA ALA A 54 14.95 -7.12 7.09
C ALA A 54 15.28 -7.83 8.41
N ALA A 55 14.34 -7.86 9.35
CA ALA A 55 14.50 -8.56 10.63
C ALA A 55 14.69 -10.06 10.43
N SER A 56 13.91 -10.67 9.54
CA SER A 56 14.02 -12.11 9.25
C SER A 56 15.34 -12.48 8.58
N ILE A 57 15.82 -11.70 7.61
CA ILE A 57 17.10 -11.94 6.95
C ILE A 57 18.26 -11.73 7.94
N ASP A 58 18.19 -10.72 8.79
CA ASP A 58 19.19 -10.45 9.82
C ASP A 58 19.25 -11.60 10.85
N GLU A 59 18.11 -12.15 11.28
CA GLU A 59 18.09 -13.33 12.16
C GLU A 59 18.74 -14.56 11.49
N ILE A 60 18.43 -14.80 10.21
CA ILE A 60 19.00 -15.91 9.45
C ILE A 60 20.51 -15.75 9.26
N ALA A 61 20.98 -14.53 8.95
CA ALA A 61 22.40 -14.23 8.80
C ALA A 61 23.15 -14.51 10.11
N ARG A 62 22.67 -13.98 11.24
CA ARG A 62 23.30 -14.17 12.55
C ARG A 62 23.36 -15.65 12.98
N ARG A 63 22.33 -16.45 12.66
CA ARG A 63 22.32 -17.88 13.03
C ARG A 63 23.17 -18.75 12.11
N ASN A 64 23.31 -18.38 10.84
CA ASN A 64 24.02 -19.18 9.82
C ASN A 64 24.96 -18.30 8.97
N PRO A 65 26.12 -17.89 9.52
CA PRO A 65 27.07 -17.02 8.82
C PRO A 65 27.75 -17.69 7.61
N SER A 66 27.64 -19.02 7.48
CA SER A 66 28.15 -19.77 6.31
C SER A 66 27.30 -19.60 5.04
N LEU A 67 26.11 -18.99 5.12
CA LEU A 67 25.21 -18.84 3.99
C LEU A 67 25.77 -17.91 2.89
N SER A 68 25.54 -18.29 1.63
CA SER A 68 25.85 -17.43 0.49
C SER A 68 24.88 -16.24 0.39
N ARG A 69 25.32 -15.11 -0.19
CA ARG A 69 24.46 -13.93 -0.45
C ARG A 69 23.19 -14.32 -1.22
N ILE A 70 23.34 -15.23 -2.18
CA ILE A 70 22.25 -15.74 -3.00
C ILE A 70 21.26 -16.55 -2.16
N GLN A 71 21.74 -17.37 -1.22
CA GLN A 71 20.87 -18.16 -0.34
C GLN A 71 20.11 -17.27 0.64
N LEU A 72 20.75 -16.24 1.21
CA LEU A 72 20.08 -15.24 2.04
C LEU A 72 18.99 -14.49 1.25
N MET A 73 19.29 -14.09 0.01
CA MET A 73 18.30 -13.43 -0.86
C MET A 73 17.11 -14.34 -1.18
N ILE A 74 17.35 -15.60 -1.54
CA ILE A 74 16.27 -16.58 -1.82
C ILE A 74 15.40 -16.80 -0.59
N SER A 75 16.01 -16.92 0.60
CA SER A 75 15.28 -17.04 1.87
C SER A 75 14.45 -15.79 2.15
N GLY A 76 15.03 -14.59 1.96
CA GLY A 76 14.32 -13.32 2.09
C GLY A 76 13.11 -13.19 1.15
N ILE A 77 13.25 -13.61 -0.12
CA ILE A 77 12.14 -13.61 -1.08
C ILE A 77 11.05 -14.62 -0.68
N ARG A 78 11.42 -15.80 -0.18
CA ARG A 78 10.46 -16.82 0.27
C ARG A 78 9.65 -16.33 1.48
N ILE A 79 10.31 -15.66 2.42
CA ILE A 79 9.66 -15.06 3.60
C ILE A 79 8.78 -13.89 3.16
N GLY A 80 9.30 -13.01 2.31
CA GLY A 80 8.54 -11.89 1.76
C GLY A 80 7.24 -12.33 1.09
N ARG A 81 7.25 -13.43 0.33
CA ARG A 81 6.03 -13.98 -0.27
C ARG A 81 4.98 -14.37 0.79
N SER A 82 5.40 -14.91 1.93
CA SER A 82 4.48 -15.28 3.02
C SER A 82 3.92 -14.04 3.72
N VAL A 83 4.78 -13.07 4.05
CA VAL A 83 4.42 -11.82 4.75
C VAL A 83 3.50 -10.94 3.89
N VAL A 84 3.77 -10.84 2.59
CA VAL A 84 2.91 -10.10 1.65
C VAL A 84 1.48 -10.66 1.67
N GLY A 85 1.31 -11.98 1.74
CA GLY A 85 -0.02 -12.62 1.76
C GLY A 85 -0.84 -12.25 2.99
N THR A 86 -0.21 -12.25 4.16
CA THR A 86 -0.86 -11.85 5.42
C THR A 86 -1.19 -10.36 5.41
N MET A 87 -0.29 -9.51 4.90
CA MET A 87 -0.51 -8.06 4.87
C MET A 87 -1.60 -7.64 3.89
N VAL A 88 -1.65 -8.24 2.69
CA VAL A 88 -2.72 -7.98 1.72
C VAL A 88 -4.09 -8.32 2.31
N THR A 89 -4.17 -9.40 3.10
CA THR A 89 -5.41 -9.78 3.79
C THR A 89 -5.81 -8.75 4.85
N THR A 90 -4.85 -8.26 5.63
CA THR A 90 -5.09 -7.18 6.62
C THR A 90 -5.56 -5.89 5.95
N LEU A 91 -4.92 -5.48 4.85
CA LEU A 91 -5.33 -4.30 4.09
C LEU A 91 -6.73 -4.47 3.50
N LEU A 92 -7.02 -5.63 2.90
CA LEU A 92 -8.35 -5.93 2.36
C LEU A 92 -9.43 -5.79 3.43
N LEU A 93 -9.21 -6.36 4.63
CA LEU A 93 -10.14 -6.25 5.74
C LEU A 93 -10.31 -4.80 6.22
N ALA A 94 -9.22 -4.04 6.30
CA ALA A 94 -9.25 -2.62 6.67
C ALA A 94 -10.05 -1.78 5.67
N TYR A 95 -9.87 -2.00 4.36
CA TYR A 95 -10.66 -1.34 3.32
C TYR A 95 -12.13 -1.74 3.39
N CYS A 96 -12.43 -3.04 3.46
CA CYS A 96 -13.81 -3.53 3.61
C CYS A 96 -14.50 -2.88 4.81
N GLY A 97 -13.82 -2.77 5.96
CA GLY A 97 -14.33 -2.10 7.15
C GLY A 97 -14.57 -0.60 6.96
N GLY A 98 -13.64 0.11 6.32
CA GLY A 98 -13.76 1.55 6.04
C GLY A 98 -14.92 1.91 5.12
N TYR A 99 -15.33 0.98 4.25
CA TYR A 99 -16.44 1.19 3.31
C TYR A 99 -17.82 0.79 3.83
N ILE A 100 -17.93 0.18 5.01
CA ILE A 100 -19.23 -0.26 5.56
C ILE A 100 -20.22 0.92 5.65
N THR A 101 -19.78 2.08 6.13
CA THR A 101 -20.67 3.26 6.27
C THR A 101 -21.14 3.78 4.91
N LEU A 102 -20.27 3.77 3.90
CA LEU A 102 -20.63 4.17 2.54
C LEU A 102 -21.62 3.18 1.92
N LEU A 103 -21.42 1.88 2.14
CA LEU A 103 -22.37 0.85 1.72
C LEU A 103 -23.73 1.05 2.38
N MET A 104 -23.77 1.31 3.69
CA MET A 104 -25.00 1.61 4.42
C MET A 104 -25.72 2.85 3.87
N TYR A 105 -24.98 3.91 3.52
CA TYR A 105 -25.54 5.12 2.93
C TYR A 105 -26.25 4.85 1.60
N PHE A 106 -25.60 4.13 0.68
CA PHE A 106 -26.22 3.79 -0.60
C PHE A 106 -27.39 2.81 -0.48
N MET A 107 -27.34 1.90 0.51
CA MET A 107 -28.50 1.05 0.84
C MET A 107 -29.69 1.89 1.33
N ALA A 108 -29.46 2.96 2.09
CA ALA A 108 -30.51 3.87 2.55
C ALA A 108 -31.13 4.68 1.40
N GLU A 109 -30.32 5.08 0.40
CA GLU A 109 -30.77 5.77 -0.81
C GLU A 109 -31.46 4.85 -1.85
N GLY A 110 -31.48 3.53 -1.62
CA GLY A 110 -32.15 2.56 -2.50
C GLY A 110 -31.44 2.30 -3.83
N VAL A 111 -30.12 2.56 -3.91
CA VAL A 111 -29.31 2.34 -5.12
C VAL A 111 -29.09 0.83 -5.35
N PRO A 112 -29.35 0.28 -6.56
CA PRO A 112 -29.04 -1.12 -6.88
C PRO A 112 -27.56 -1.45 -6.67
N LEU A 113 -27.26 -2.61 -6.07
CA LEU A 113 -25.89 -3.05 -5.76
C LEU A 113 -24.98 -3.10 -7.01
N ASP A 114 -25.55 -3.48 -8.15
CA ASP A 114 -24.93 -3.50 -9.47
C ASP A 114 -24.50 -2.09 -9.95
N THR A 115 -25.26 -1.06 -9.60
CA THR A 115 -24.88 0.33 -9.88
C THR A 115 -23.88 0.85 -8.85
N MET A 116 -23.94 0.40 -7.59
CA MET A 116 -22.99 0.78 -6.53
C MET A 116 -21.54 0.44 -6.87
N PHE A 117 -21.27 -0.77 -7.38
CA PHE A 117 -19.90 -1.16 -7.77
C PHE A 117 -19.32 -0.31 -8.91
N ASN A 118 -20.19 0.31 -9.72
CA ASN A 118 -19.82 1.17 -10.85
C ASN A 118 -19.69 2.66 -10.45
N VAL A 119 -19.95 3.00 -9.19
CA VAL A 119 -19.77 4.36 -8.69
C VAL A 119 -18.28 4.69 -8.62
N ILE A 120 -17.92 5.88 -9.11
CA ILE A 120 -16.54 6.38 -9.22
C ILE A 120 -15.73 6.22 -7.92
N TYR A 121 -16.37 6.34 -6.76
CA TYR A 121 -15.74 6.20 -5.44
C TYR A 121 -15.22 4.79 -5.17
N ILE A 122 -15.99 3.76 -5.50
CA ILE A 122 -15.61 2.36 -5.26
C ILE A 122 -14.59 1.91 -6.32
N SER A 123 -14.84 2.22 -7.59
CA SER A 123 -13.93 1.85 -8.68
C SER A 123 -12.55 2.50 -8.55
N ALA A 124 -12.49 3.77 -8.14
CA ALA A 124 -11.22 4.48 -7.91
C ALA A 124 -10.38 3.81 -6.81
N ASP A 125 -11.01 3.40 -5.71
CA ASP A 125 -10.28 2.86 -4.57
C ASP A 125 -9.86 1.39 -4.77
N VAL A 126 -10.64 0.61 -5.54
CA VAL A 126 -10.20 -0.71 -6.00
C VAL A 126 -8.95 -0.60 -6.87
N ILE A 127 -8.92 0.32 -7.84
CA ILE A 127 -7.74 0.55 -8.69
C ILE A 127 -6.55 1.01 -7.84
N LYS A 128 -6.77 1.91 -6.88
CA LYS A 128 -5.74 2.39 -5.94
C LYS A 128 -5.18 1.25 -5.09
N THR A 129 -6.04 0.38 -4.55
CA THR A 129 -5.65 -0.78 -3.74
C THR A 129 -4.87 -1.81 -4.55
N LEU A 130 -5.31 -2.11 -5.78
CA LEU A 130 -4.58 -3.01 -6.68
C LEU A 130 -3.20 -2.44 -7.01
N THR A 131 -3.13 -1.17 -7.41
CA THR A 131 -1.86 -0.49 -7.75
C THR A 131 -0.92 -0.43 -6.53
N GLY A 132 -1.44 -0.14 -5.35
CA GLY A 132 -0.69 -0.17 -4.09
C GLY A 132 -0.16 -1.57 -3.75
N SER A 133 -0.97 -2.62 -3.97
CA SER A 133 -0.57 -4.01 -3.75
C SER A 133 0.56 -4.45 -4.68
N PHE A 134 0.54 -4.02 -5.95
CA PHE A 134 1.67 -4.24 -6.88
C PHE A 134 2.96 -3.57 -6.39
N GLY A 135 2.86 -2.34 -5.86
CA GLY A 135 4.00 -1.65 -5.25
C GLY A 135 4.57 -2.40 -4.04
N LEU A 136 3.70 -2.97 -3.21
CA LEU A 136 4.08 -3.81 -2.07
C LEU A 136 4.84 -5.08 -2.50
N ILE A 137 4.31 -5.79 -3.51
CA ILE A 137 4.92 -7.01 -4.04
C ILE A 137 6.32 -6.72 -4.59
N LEU A 138 6.53 -5.55 -5.21
CA LEU A 138 7.84 -5.12 -5.71
C LEU A 138 8.80 -4.70 -4.60
N THR A 139 8.30 -4.22 -3.46
CA THR A 139 9.12 -3.81 -2.32
C THR A 139 9.81 -5.01 -1.65
N ALA A 140 9.12 -6.15 -1.55
CA ALA A 140 9.65 -7.36 -0.94
C ALA A 140 11.00 -7.87 -1.53
N PRO A 141 11.12 -8.10 -2.86
CA PRO A 141 12.38 -8.54 -3.46
C PRO A 141 13.47 -7.46 -3.40
N PHE A 142 13.09 -6.18 -3.44
CA PHE A 142 14.04 -5.07 -3.36
C PHE A 142 14.70 -5.00 -1.97
N THR A 143 13.90 -5.12 -0.90
CA THR A 143 14.41 -5.19 0.47
C THR A 143 15.25 -6.44 0.69
N ALA A 144 14.83 -7.59 0.16
CA ALA A 144 15.59 -8.83 0.29
C ALA A 144 16.97 -8.74 -0.38
N PHE A 145 17.05 -8.11 -1.56
CA PHE A 145 18.30 -7.87 -2.27
C PHE A 145 19.24 -6.95 -1.49
N ILE A 146 18.74 -5.80 -1.02
CA ILE A 146 19.54 -4.83 -0.26
C ILE A 146 19.99 -5.45 1.07
N GLY A 147 19.10 -6.13 1.79
CA GLY A 147 19.40 -6.79 3.05
C GLY A 147 20.51 -7.84 2.91
N ALA A 148 20.41 -8.71 1.91
CA ALA A 148 21.43 -9.73 1.64
C ALA A 148 22.80 -9.12 1.27
N TYR A 149 22.81 -7.99 0.57
CA TYR A 149 24.05 -7.28 0.22
C TYR A 149 24.68 -6.60 1.44
N LEU A 150 23.88 -5.88 2.24
CA LEU A 150 24.35 -5.09 3.37
C LEU A 150 24.86 -5.97 4.53
N LEU A 151 24.11 -7.01 4.89
CA LEU A 151 24.42 -7.89 6.02
C LEU A 151 25.70 -8.70 5.78
N LYS A 152 25.88 -9.25 4.56
CA LYS A 152 27.10 -9.98 4.26
C LYS A 152 28.35 -9.08 4.14
N ASN A 153 28.18 -7.78 3.93
CA ASN A 153 29.31 -6.85 4.01
C ASN A 153 29.71 -6.55 5.47
N ARG A 154 28.82 -6.76 6.44
CA ARG A 154 29.14 -6.58 7.88
C ARG A 154 29.91 -7.76 8.48
N GLU A 155 29.75 -8.97 7.95
CA GLU A 155 30.51 -10.16 8.38
C GLU A 155 31.87 -10.32 7.66
N GLY A 156 32.18 -9.43 6.72
CA GLY A 156 33.45 -9.40 5.98
C GLY A 156 34.54 -8.52 6.62
N VAL A 157 34.40 -8.12 7.89
CA VAL A 157 35.39 -7.38 8.68
C VAL A 157 35.73 -8.19 9.92
#